data_AF-A0A955JI79-F1
#
_entry.id   AF-A0A955JI79-F1
#
_cell.length_a   1.000
_cell.length_b   1.000
_cell.length_c   1.000
_cell.angle_alpha   90.00
_cell.angle_beta   90.00
_cell.angle_gamma   90.00
#
_symmetry.space_group_name_H-M   'P 1'
#
loop_
_entity.id
_entity.type
_entity.pdbx_description
1 polymer ?
#
loop_
_entity_poly.entity_id
_entity_poly.type
_entity_poly.pdbx_seq_one_letter_code
_entity_poly.pdbx_strand_id
1 'polypeptide(L)'
;MAKKAYGYDRMIDVLENNRPSTMTGVPPRDSDKEMLIQILQFDGAGLTAEQLTTIRKFNFESLTRARRKLQNGGKYHGSPEVMRKRRIKGYELQRTAPTETAQGVHRRIRENE
;
A
#
# COMPACT_ATOMS: atom_id res chain seq x y z
N MET A 1 1.48 21.15 -2.80
CA MET A 1 1.20 20.02 -3.72
C MET A 1 1.92 18.79 -3.21
N ALA A 2 1.21 17.72 -2.87
CA ALA A 2 1.84 16.46 -2.46
C ALA A 2 2.74 15.94 -3.60
N LYS A 3 3.97 15.49 -3.29
CA LYS A 3 4.83 14.84 -4.29
C LYS A 3 4.04 13.69 -4.90
N LYS A 4 3.64 13.80 -6.17
CA LYS A 4 2.98 12.72 -6.89
C LYS A 4 3.91 11.50 -6.86
N ALA A 5 3.49 10.46 -6.14
CA ALA A 5 4.19 9.19 -6.17
C ALA A 5 4.10 8.62 -7.58
N TYR A 6 5.15 7.94 -8.04
CA TYR A 6 5.14 7.24 -9.33
C TYR A 6 3.89 6.35 -9.44
N GLY A 7 3.15 6.47 -10.54
CA GLY A 7 1.90 5.72 -10.78
C GLY A 7 0.62 6.39 -10.26
N TYR A 8 0.68 7.56 -9.60
CA TYR A 8 -0.52 8.27 -9.12
C TYR A 8 -1.47 8.68 -10.26
N ASP A 9 -0.92 9.22 -11.35
CA ASP A 9 -1.73 9.65 -12.49
C ASP A 9 -2.40 8.45 -13.19
N ARG A 10 -1.70 7.31 -13.30
CA ARG A 10 -2.27 6.05 -13.83
C ARG A 10 -3.40 5.50 -12.98
N MET A 11 -3.27 5.63 -11.66
CA MET A 11 -4.30 5.21 -10.73
C MET A 11 -5.56 6.08 -10.89
N ILE A 12 -5.41 7.39 -11.08
CA ILE A 12 -6.53 8.29 -11.39
C ILE A 12 -7.20 7.84 -12.69
N ASP A 13 -6.43 7.66 -13.77
CA ASP A 13 -6.98 7.24 -15.06
C ASP A 13 -7.81 5.94 -14.93
N VAL A 14 -7.30 4.94 -14.21
CA VAL A 14 -8.01 3.67 -13.99
C VAL A 14 -9.27 3.86 -13.14
N LEU A 15 -9.23 4.67 -12.09
CA LEU A 15 -10.37 4.92 -11.21
C LEU A 15 -11.44 5.81 -11.85
N GLU A 16 -11.07 6.71 -12.77
CA GLU A 16 -12.00 7.51 -13.55
C GLU A 16 -12.71 6.67 -14.61
N ASN A 17 -11.97 5.81 -15.32
CA ASN A 17 -12.55 4.89 -16.29
C ASN A 17 -13.39 3.78 -15.64
N ASN A 18 -12.95 3.31 -14.46
CA ASN A 18 -13.59 2.30 -13.61
C ASN A 18 -14.21 1.11 -14.35
N ARG A 19 -13.53 0.61 -15.39
CA ARG A 19 -14.09 -0.43 -16.26
C ARG A 19 -14.14 -1.75 -15.49
N PRO A 20 -15.29 -2.43 -15.42
CA PRO A 20 -15.36 -3.74 -14.80
C PRO A 20 -14.42 -4.74 -15.48
N SER A 21 -13.80 -5.62 -14.69
CA SER A 21 -13.03 -6.75 -15.22
C SER A 21 -13.92 -7.64 -16.07
N THR A 22 -13.46 -7.99 -17.27
CA THR A 22 -14.17 -8.92 -18.16
C THR A 22 -14.24 -10.35 -17.62
N MET A 23 -13.38 -10.70 -16.65
CA MET A 23 -13.35 -12.03 -16.03
C MET A 23 -14.19 -12.13 -14.76
N THR A 24 -14.20 -11.08 -13.93
CA THR A 24 -14.81 -11.11 -12.59
C THR A 24 -16.02 -10.19 -12.47
N GLY A 25 -16.22 -9.27 -13.41
CA GLY A 25 -17.26 -8.24 -13.34
C GLY A 25 -17.01 -7.17 -12.27
N VAL A 26 -15.94 -7.28 -11.50
CA VAL A 26 -15.61 -6.36 -10.41
C VAL A 26 -14.85 -5.15 -10.97
N PRO A 27 -15.25 -3.91 -10.63
CA PRO A 27 -14.52 -2.72 -11.05
C PRO A 27 -13.33 -2.39 -10.12
N PRO A 28 -12.32 -1.65 -10.60
CA PRO A 28 -11.15 -1.24 -9.83
C PRO A 28 -11.46 -0.51 -8.52
N ARG A 29 -12.52 0.31 -8.48
CA ARG A 29 -12.94 1.03 -7.26
C ARG A 29 -13.25 0.11 -6.08
N ASP A 30 -13.66 -1.12 -6.37
CA ASP A 30 -14.12 -2.08 -5.36
C ASP A 30 -13.05 -3.15 -5.05
N SER A 31 -11.88 -3.09 -5.72
CA SER A 31 -10.83 -4.10 -5.57
C SER A 31 -9.45 -3.60 -5.95
N ASP A 32 -8.56 -3.49 -4.94
CA ASP A 32 -7.14 -3.18 -5.14
C ASP A 32 -6.45 -4.13 -6.12
N LYS A 33 -6.93 -5.39 -6.22
CA LYS A 33 -6.38 -6.38 -7.13
C LYS A 33 -6.74 -6.06 -8.57
N GLU A 34 -8.00 -5.69 -8.83
CA GLU A 34 -8.43 -5.29 -10.17
C GLU A 34 -7.80 -3.95 -10.56
N MET A 35 -7.62 -3.03 -9.61
CA MET A 35 -6.85 -1.80 -9.83
C MET A 35 -5.42 -2.09 -10.29
N LEU A 36 -4.69 -2.97 -9.58
CA LEU A 36 -3.34 -3.36 -9.98
C LEU A 36 -3.31 -4.02 -11.36
N ILE A 37 -4.22 -4.95 -11.62
CA ILE A 37 -4.31 -5.65 -12.91
C ILE A 37 -4.49 -4.65 -14.06
N GLN A 38 -5.40 -3.68 -13.90
CA GLN A 38 -5.66 -2.71 -14.95
C GLN A 38 -4.51 -1.73 -15.15
N ILE A 39 -3.82 -1.32 -14.09
CA ILE A 39 -2.60 -0.51 -14.23
C ILE A 39 -1.55 -1.29 -15.04
N LEU A 40 -1.33 -2.57 -14.73
CA LEU A 40 -0.37 -3.40 -15.47
C LEU A 40 -0.78 -3.56 -16.95
N GLN A 41 -2.06 -3.78 -17.23
CA GLN A 41 -2.57 -3.87 -18.58
C GLN A 41 -2.42 -2.53 -19.34
N PHE A 42 -2.64 -1.41 -18.67
CA PHE A 42 -2.46 -0.07 -19.24
C PHE A 42 -1.00 0.18 -19.62
N ASP A 43 -0.06 -0.28 -18.79
CA ASP A 43 1.38 -0.21 -19.08
C ASP A 43 1.84 -1.24 -20.13
N GLY A 44 0.90 -1.97 -20.76
CA GLY A 44 1.17 -2.89 -21.85
C GLY A 44 1.64 -4.27 -21.40
N ALA A 45 1.46 -4.62 -20.12
CA ALA A 45 1.73 -5.98 -19.67
C ALA A 45 0.72 -6.93 -20.34
N GLY A 46 1.20 -7.76 -21.26
CA GLY A 46 0.43 -8.83 -21.92
C GLY A 46 0.13 -9.99 -20.97
N LEU A 47 -0.60 -9.72 -19.90
CA LEU A 47 -0.90 -10.69 -18.86
C LEU A 47 -1.82 -11.79 -19.40
N THR A 48 -1.41 -13.05 -19.25
CA THR A 48 -2.22 -14.21 -19.61
C THR A 48 -3.33 -14.46 -18.58
N ALA A 49 -4.37 -15.20 -18.95
CA ALA A 49 -5.47 -15.53 -18.05
C ALA A 49 -5.01 -16.27 -16.77
N GLU A 50 -4.00 -17.12 -16.90
CA GLU A 50 -3.38 -17.83 -15.77
C GLU A 50 -2.65 -16.87 -14.82
N GLN A 51 -1.92 -15.89 -15.36
CA GLN A 51 -1.24 -14.86 -14.57
C GLN A 51 -2.25 -13.98 -13.83
N LEU A 52 -3.35 -13.57 -14.50
CA LEU A 52 -4.43 -12.81 -13.88
C LEU A 52 -5.07 -13.58 -12.72
N THR A 53 -5.36 -14.86 -12.93
CA THR A 53 -5.89 -15.74 -11.89
C THR A 53 -4.92 -15.87 -10.71
N THR A 54 -3.63 -15.94 -11.00
CA THR A 54 -2.57 -16.04 -9.98
C THR A 54 -2.50 -14.77 -9.14
N ILE A 55 -2.49 -13.59 -9.76
CA ILE A 55 -2.51 -12.30 -9.05
C ILE A 55 -3.71 -12.21 -8.10
N ARG A 56 -4.90 -12.64 -8.57
CA ARG A 56 -6.14 -12.58 -7.77
C ARG A 56 -6.11 -13.48 -6.53
N LYS A 57 -5.38 -14.60 -6.55
CA LYS A 57 -5.25 -15.51 -5.41
C LYS A 57 -4.49 -14.88 -4.24
N PHE A 58 -3.58 -13.95 -4.51
CA PHE A 58 -2.76 -13.36 -3.46
C PHE A 58 -3.45 -12.18 -2.77
N ASN A 59 -3.25 -12.08 -1.45
CA ASN A 59 -3.54 -10.87 -0.69
C ASN A 59 -2.21 -10.13 -0.45
N PHE A 60 -2.04 -8.96 -1.08
CA PHE A 60 -0.82 -8.16 -0.99
C PHE A 60 -0.49 -7.72 0.44
N GLU A 61 -1.51 -7.47 1.26
CA GLU A 61 -1.31 -7.10 2.65
C GLU A 61 -0.78 -8.29 3.46
N SER A 62 -1.35 -9.48 3.27
CA SER A 62 -0.87 -10.71 3.89
C SER A 62 0.59 -10.99 3.51
N LEU A 63 0.95 -10.86 2.23
CA LEU A 63 2.33 -11.00 1.76
C LEU A 63 3.25 -9.97 2.41
N THR A 64 2.81 -8.71 2.48
CA THR A 64 3.59 -7.63 3.11
C THR A 64 3.82 -7.87 4.59
N ARG A 65 2.78 -8.31 5.32
CA ARG A 65 2.86 -8.65 6.75
C ARG A 65 3.80 -9.84 6.98
N ALA A 66 3.65 -10.92 6.20
CA ALA A 66 4.53 -12.09 6.28
C ALA A 66 6.00 -11.71 6.05
N ARG A 67 6.30 -10.93 5.00
CA ARG A 67 7.65 -10.43 4.71
C ARG A 67 8.22 -9.61 5.87
N ARG A 68 7.43 -8.69 6.46
CA ARG A 68 7.87 -7.90 7.62
C ARG A 68 8.17 -8.79 8.83
N LYS A 69 7.35 -9.81 9.10
CA LYS A 69 7.57 -10.76 10.19
C LYS A 69 8.88 -11.54 10.01
N LEU A 70 9.14 -12.02 8.79
CA LEU A 70 10.40 -12.69 8.45
C LEU A 70 11.63 -11.78 8.61
N GLN A 71 11.48 -10.51 8.22
CA GLN A 71 12.52 -9.49 8.39
C GLN A 71 12.81 -9.17 9.86
N ASN A 72 11.77 -8.98 10.67
CA ASN A 72 11.91 -8.70 12.10
C ASN A 72 12.50 -9.88 12.87
N GLY A 73 12.23 -11.11 12.42
CA GLY A 73 12.80 -12.33 13.01
C GLY A 73 14.20 -12.69 12.49
N GLY A 74 14.85 -11.82 11.70
CA GLY A 74 16.21 -12.04 11.19
C GLY A 74 16.35 -13.14 10.12
N LYS A 75 15.24 -13.73 9.65
CA LYS A 75 15.28 -14.84 8.68
C LYS A 75 15.55 -14.37 7.26
N TYR A 76 15.14 -13.14 6.93
CA TYR A 76 15.33 -12.54 5.61
C TYR A 76 15.60 -11.06 5.78
N HIS A 77 16.83 -10.61 5.59
CA HIS A 77 17.13 -9.19 5.69
C HIS A 77 16.62 -8.43 4.46
N GLY A 78 16.11 -7.21 4.67
CA GLY A 78 15.90 -6.30 3.54
C GLY A 78 17.24 -5.88 2.95
N SER A 79 17.24 -5.45 1.68
CA SER A 79 18.46 -4.87 1.09
C SER A 79 18.94 -3.66 1.91
N PRO A 80 20.26 -3.37 1.95
CA PRO A 80 20.80 -2.25 2.73
C PRO A 80 20.10 -0.91 2.47
N GLU A 81 19.77 -0.65 1.20
CA GLU A 81 19.06 0.57 0.78
C GLU A 81 17.64 0.65 1.37
N VAL A 82 16.88 -0.45 1.31
CA VAL A 82 15.52 -0.51 1.86
C VAL A 82 15.55 -0.39 3.38
N MET A 83 16.52 -1.01 4.04
CA MET A 83 16.71 -0.87 5.48
C MET A 83 17.04 0.57 5.87
N ARG A 84 17.93 1.25 5.12
CA ARG A 84 18.25 2.66 5.32
C ARG A 84 17.03 3.56 5.20
N LYS A 85 16.24 3.41 4.12
CA LYS A 85 15.01 4.19 3.90
C LYS A 85 13.99 3.98 5.02
N ARG A 86 13.81 2.74 5.49
CA ARG A 86 12.90 2.43 6.61
C ARG A 86 13.37 3.04 7.92
N ARG A 87 14.67 3.01 8.21
CA ARG A 87 15.24 3.62 9.41
C ARG A 87 14.98 5.12 9.42
N ILE A 88 15.26 5.82 8.32
CA ILE A 88 15.00 7.26 8.18
C ILE A 88 13.51 7.56 8.42
N LYS A 89 12.61 6.82 7.75
CA LYS A 89 11.16 7.00 7.91
C LYS A 89 10.68 6.74 9.34
N GLY A 90 11.27 5.76 10.03
CA GLY A 90 10.98 5.49 11.44
C GLY A 90 11.39 6.65 12.36
N TYR A 91 12.56 7.24 12.12
CA TYR A 91 13.02 8.43 12.85
C TYR A 91 12.13 9.65 12.60
N GLU A 92 11.71 9.88 11.35
CA GLU A 92 10.79 10.96 11.00
C GLU A 92 9.44 10.80 11.73
N LEU A 93 8.86 9.59 11.70
CA LEU A 93 7.61 9.27 12.40
C LEU A 93 7.72 9.49 13.91
N GLN A 94 8.83 9.10 14.54
CA GLN A 94 9.06 9.33 15.97
C GLN A 94 9.20 10.81 16.32
N ARG A 95 9.77 11.64 15.42
CA ARG A 95 9.91 13.08 15.63
C ARG A 95 8.58 13.84 15.48
N THR A 96 7.69 13.34 14.64
CA THR A 96 6.34 13.92 14.45
C THR A 96 5.28 13.31 15.36
N ALA A 97 5.56 12.19 16.02
CA ALA A 97 4.64 11.61 17.00
C ALA A 97 4.53 12.56 18.20
N PRO A 98 3.30 12.93 18.64
CA PRO A 98 3.14 13.74 19.84
C PRO A 98 3.80 13.01 21.01
N THR A 99 4.75 13.65 21.67
CA THR A 99 5.37 13.17 22.92
C THR A 99 4.41 13.24 24.11
N GLU A 100 3.12 13.06 23.89
CA GLU A 100 2.12 13.12 24.95
C GLU A 100 1.96 11.76 25.62
N THR A 101 2.17 11.78 26.93
CA THR A 101 1.76 10.70 27.82
C THR A 101 0.24 10.57 27.79
N ALA A 102 -0.30 9.40 28.15
CA ALA A 102 -1.76 9.15 28.19
C ALA A 102 -2.54 10.21 29.00
N GLN A 103 -1.90 10.85 29.97
CA GLN A 103 -2.46 11.98 30.73
C GLN A 103 -2.67 13.25 29.89
N GLY A 104 -1.79 13.54 28.93
CA GLY A 104 -1.92 14.70 28.03
C GLY A 104 -3.10 14.58 27.06
N VAL A 105 -3.34 13.36 26.56
CA VAL A 105 -4.48 13.05 25.69
C VAL A 105 -5.80 13.22 26.44
N HIS A 106 -5.89 12.75 27.70
CA HIS A 106 -7.08 12.92 28.53
C HIS A 106 -7.39 14.39 28.85
N ARG A 107 -6.37 15.24 29.00
CA ARG A 107 -6.55 16.67 29.27
C ARG A 107 -7.21 17.39 28.09
N ARG A 108 -6.77 17.11 26.85
CA ARG A 108 -7.34 17.71 25.64
C ARG A 108 -8.75 17.25 25.30
N ILE A 109 -9.12 16.02 25.70
CA ILE A 109 -10.49 15.53 25.55
C ILE A 109 -11.43 16.30 26.50
N ARG A 110 -11.00 16.60 27.73
CA ARG A 110 -11.78 17.43 28.68
C ARG A 110 -11.85 18.91 28.33
N GLU A 111 -10.86 19.45 27.62
CA GLU A 111 -10.86 20.87 27.21
C GLU A 111 -11.72 21.15 25.96
N ASN A 112 -12.21 20.10 25.28
CA ASN A 112 -13.09 20.20 24.10
C ASN A 112 -14.52 19.69 24.37
N GLU A 113 -14.87 19.42 25.63
CA GLU A 113 -16.25 19.26 26.12
C GLU A 113 -16.75 20.59 26.69
#